data_AF-A0A1D8GPZ4-F1
#
_entry.id   AF-A0A1D8GPZ4-F1
#
_cell.length_a   1.000
_cell.length_b   1.000
_cell.length_c   1.000
_cell.angle_alpha   90.00
_cell.angle_beta   90.00
_cell.angle_gamma   90.00
#
_symmetry.space_group_name_H-M   'P 1'
#
loop_
_entity.id
_entity.type
_entity.pdbx_description
1 polymer ?
#
loop_
_entity_poly.entity_id
_entity_poly.type
_entity_poly.pdbx_seq_one_letter_code
_entity_poly.pdbx_strand_id
1 'polypeptide(L)'
;MLKKPSTKIGNQQPWQEEAKTLFFQEGLKIGKIAETLGVTRKTISTYLTKQPGFEEEKVKRKADNQEKRKVYQKSWVKEKRKRVSAEGSFIEAALLKKQHIIDVMVLSADRH
;
A
#
# COMPACT_ATOMS: atom_id res chain seq x y z
N MET A 1 -24.31 3.83 -22.30
CA MET A 1 -23.86 5.10 -21.72
C MET A 1 -24.84 5.50 -20.62
N LEU A 2 -24.49 5.32 -19.34
CA LEU A 2 -25.38 5.70 -18.23
C LEU A 2 -25.18 7.18 -17.91
N LYS A 3 -26.22 7.99 -18.14
CA LYS A 3 -26.25 9.43 -17.83
C LYS A 3 -26.09 9.61 -16.31
N LYS A 4 -25.11 10.41 -15.89
CA LYS A 4 -24.95 10.82 -14.48
C LYS A 4 -25.75 12.09 -14.25
N PRO A 5 -26.69 12.13 -13.28
CA PRO A 5 -27.44 13.35 -13.00
C PRO A 5 -26.51 14.41 -12.41
N SER A 6 -26.53 15.58 -13.04
CA SER A 6 -25.95 16.83 -12.56
C SER A 6 -27.03 17.59 -11.80
N THR A 7 -26.81 17.87 -10.51
CA THR A 7 -27.61 18.87 -9.80
C THR A 7 -26.81 19.51 -8.67
N LYS A 8 -26.48 20.79 -8.86
CA LYS A 8 -26.11 21.73 -7.80
C LYS A 8 -27.39 22.20 -7.13
N ILE A 9 -27.67 21.73 -5.92
CA ILE A 9 -28.58 22.34 -4.96
C ILE A 9 -27.94 22.11 -3.59
N GLY A 10 -27.87 23.14 -2.75
CA GLY A 10 -27.39 23.02 -1.37
C GLY A 10 -28.29 22.04 -0.61
N ASN A 11 -27.84 20.80 -0.48
CA ASN A 11 -28.35 19.74 0.38
C ASN A 11 -27.39 18.56 0.25
N GLN A 12 -27.03 17.92 1.37
CA GLN A 12 -26.09 16.80 1.37
C GLN A 12 -26.51 15.75 0.33
N GLN A 13 -25.59 15.40 -0.56
CA GLN A 13 -25.89 14.41 -1.59
C GLN A 13 -26.01 13.03 -0.94
N PRO A 14 -26.94 12.15 -1.34
CA PRO A 14 -27.22 10.88 -0.66
C PRO A 14 -25.99 9.97 -0.52
N TRP A 15 -25.02 10.07 -1.43
CA TRP A 15 -23.77 9.30 -1.40
C TRP A 15 -22.78 9.75 -0.30
N GLN A 16 -22.96 10.93 0.32
CA GLN A 16 -21.99 11.52 1.23
C GLN A 16 -21.87 10.78 2.55
N GLU A 17 -23.01 10.52 3.21
CA GLU A 17 -23.03 9.77 4.47
C GLU A 17 -22.61 8.32 4.23
N GLU A 18 -23.03 7.72 3.12
CA GLU A 18 -22.59 6.37 2.74
C GLU A 18 -21.07 6.32 2.50
N ALA A 19 -20.49 7.29 1.78
CA ALA A 19 -19.05 7.39 1.59
C ALA A 19 -18.29 7.55 2.91
N LYS A 20 -18.85 8.26 3.89
CA LYS A 20 -18.29 8.42 5.23
C LYS A 20 -18.30 7.09 5.98
N THR A 21 -19.41 6.38 5.99
CA THR A 21 -19.53 5.04 6.59
C THR A 21 -18.53 4.05 5.98
N LEU A 22 -18.51 3.94 4.65
CA LEU A 22 -17.59 3.05 3.94
C LEU A 22 -16.12 3.38 4.23
N PHE A 23 -15.78 4.67 4.40
CA PHE A 23 -14.41 5.08 4.65
C PHE A 23 -13.96 4.88 6.11
N PHE A 24 -14.76 5.36 7.08
CA PHE A 24 -14.36 5.38 8.48
C PHE A 24 -14.72 4.10 9.24
N GLN A 25 -15.85 3.46 8.92
CA GLN A 25 -16.30 2.26 9.62
C GLN A 25 -15.80 0.99 8.92
N GLU A 26 -15.96 0.91 7.59
CA GLU A 26 -15.56 -0.28 6.83
C GLU A 26 -14.10 -0.25 6.35
N GLY A 27 -13.42 0.90 6.45
CA GLY A 27 -12.01 1.01 6.07
C GLY A 27 -11.72 0.90 4.57
N LEU A 28 -12.74 1.08 3.71
CA LEU A 28 -12.60 0.97 2.25
C LEU A 28 -11.69 2.06 1.67
N LYS A 29 -11.01 1.77 0.57
CA LYS A 29 -10.20 2.76 -0.16
C LYS A 29 -11.12 3.65 -1.00
N ILE A 30 -10.75 4.92 -1.14
CA ILE A 30 -11.49 5.93 -1.94
C ILE A 30 -11.84 5.42 -3.34
N GLY A 31 -10.93 4.71 -4.01
CA GLY A 31 -11.20 4.12 -5.32
C GLY A 31 -12.34 3.10 -5.31
N LYS A 32 -12.39 2.25 -4.27
CA LYS A 32 -13.45 1.25 -4.15
C LYS A 32 -14.79 1.90 -3.81
N ILE A 33 -14.78 2.90 -2.94
CA ILE A 33 -15.97 3.71 -2.61
C ILE A 33 -16.53 4.38 -3.88
N ALA A 34 -15.65 4.92 -4.73
CA ALA A 34 -16.04 5.53 -6.00
C ALA A 34 -16.72 4.53 -6.95
N GLU A 35 -16.21 3.30 -7.03
CA GLU A 35 -16.86 2.22 -7.79
C GLU A 35 -18.23 1.87 -7.19
N THR A 36 -18.30 1.65 -5.87
CA THR A 36 -19.52 1.24 -5.16
C THR A 36 -20.64 2.28 -5.32
N LEU A 37 -20.33 3.56 -5.21
CA LEU A 37 -21.33 4.65 -5.23
C LEU A 37 -21.57 5.23 -6.63
N GLY A 38 -20.83 4.78 -7.65
CA GLY A 38 -20.91 5.34 -9.02
C GLY A 38 -20.42 6.79 -9.17
N VAL A 39 -19.83 7.35 -8.12
CA VAL A 39 -19.32 8.72 -8.03
C VAL A 39 -17.84 8.77 -8.42
N THR A 40 -17.37 9.88 -8.99
CA THR A 40 -15.95 9.96 -9.36
C THR A 40 -15.05 9.95 -8.11
N ARG A 41 -13.88 9.31 -8.23
CA ARG A 41 -12.85 9.29 -7.18
C ARG A 41 -12.50 10.70 -6.68
N LYS A 42 -12.41 11.68 -7.59
CA LYS A 42 -12.11 13.08 -7.25
C LYS A 42 -13.17 13.66 -6.33
N THR A 43 -14.45 13.47 -6.67
CA THR A 43 -15.59 13.95 -5.86
C THR A 43 -15.58 13.34 -4.46
N ILE A 44 -15.42 12.01 -4.35
CA ILE A 44 -15.33 11.34 -3.04
C ILE A 44 -14.14 11.87 -2.24
N SER A 45 -12.96 11.98 -2.88
CA SER A 45 -11.76 12.48 -2.21
C SER A 45 -11.95 13.89 -1.68
N THR A 46 -12.47 14.82 -2.49
CA THR A 46 -12.69 16.22 -2.08
C THR A 46 -13.70 16.33 -0.93
N TYR A 47 -14.70 15.46 -0.88
CA TYR A 47 -15.65 15.41 0.22
C TYR A 47 -15.00 14.85 1.51
N LEU A 48 -14.36 13.68 1.43
CA LEU A 48 -13.77 13.01 2.59
C LEU A 48 -12.66 13.82 3.25
N THR A 49 -11.82 14.53 2.46
CA THR A 49 -10.76 15.39 3.01
C THR A 49 -11.28 16.53 3.88
N LYS A 50 -12.57 16.90 3.75
CA LYS A 50 -13.22 17.94 4.55
C LYS A 50 -13.92 17.37 5.79
N GLN A 51 -14.02 16.05 5.91
CA GLN A 51 -14.68 15.42 7.05
C GLN A 51 -13.76 15.40 8.27
N PRO A 52 -14.32 15.59 9.48
CA PRO A 52 -13.56 15.40 10.71
C PRO A 52 -13.07 13.95 10.80
N GLY A 53 -11.87 13.76 11.36
CA GLY A 53 -11.24 12.45 11.50
C GLY A 53 -10.51 11.93 10.24
N PHE A 54 -10.57 12.62 9.10
CA PHE A 54 -9.88 12.16 7.88
C PHE A 54 -8.36 12.00 8.06
N GLU A 55 -7.72 12.97 8.70
CA GLU A 55 -6.27 12.90 8.95
C GLU A 55 -5.91 11.81 9.97
N GLU A 56 -6.74 11.60 11.00
CA GLU A 56 -6.56 10.51 11.98
C GLU A 56 -6.65 9.14 11.31
N GLU A 57 -7.69 8.93 10.49
CA GLU A 57 -7.89 7.69 9.74
C GLU A 57 -6.75 7.44 8.74
N LYS A 58 -6.21 8.50 8.12
CA LYS A 58 -5.06 8.42 7.23
C LYS A 58 -3.77 8.03 7.98
N VAL A 59 -3.54 8.57 9.17
CA VAL A 59 -2.42 8.18 10.03
C VAL A 59 -2.55 6.73 10.47
N LYS A 60 -3.74 6.32 10.93
CA LYS A 60 -4.05 4.92 11.29
C LYS A 60 -3.77 3.97 10.14
N ARG A 61 -4.32 4.24 8.95
CA ARG A 61 -4.07 3.42 7.74
C ARG A 61 -2.60 3.37 7.35
N LYS A 62 -1.84 4.44 7.57
CA LYS A 62 -0.39 4.45 7.32
C LYS A 62 0.33 3.49 8.27
N ALA A 63 0.00 3.51 9.55
CA ALA A 63 0.56 2.59 10.54
C ALA A 63 0.19 1.13 10.22
N ASP A 64 -1.08 0.85 9.92
CA ASP A 64 -1.55 -0.50 9.55
C ASP A 64 -0.83 -1.04 8.31
N ASN A 65 -0.65 -0.19 7.29
CA ASN A 65 0.05 -0.58 6.07
C ASN A 65 1.55 -0.83 6.32
N GLN A 66 2.18 -0.07 7.21
CA GLN A 66 3.56 -0.33 7.61
C GLN A 66 3.69 -1.70 8.29
N GLU A 67 2.76 -2.05 9.18
CA GLU A 67 2.80 -3.35 9.84
C GLU A 67 2.55 -4.50 8.86
N LYS A 68 1.53 -4.37 8.00
CA LYS A 68 1.28 -5.32 6.89
C LYS A 68 2.51 -5.49 6.00
N ARG A 69 3.24 -4.40 5.73
CA ARG A 69 4.46 -4.43 4.93
C ARG A 69 5.57 -5.21 5.63
N LYS A 70 5.77 -5.05 6.94
CA LYS A 70 6.76 -5.84 7.69
C LYS A 70 6.44 -7.33 7.62
N VAL A 71 5.18 -7.70 7.83
CA VAL A 71 4.72 -9.09 7.74
C VAL A 71 4.97 -9.65 6.34
N TYR A 72 4.58 -8.92 5.30
CA TYR A 72 4.84 -9.30 3.92
C TYR A 72 6.34 -9.46 3.61
N GLN A 73 7.18 -8.54 4.09
CA GLN A 73 8.62 -8.63 3.86
C GLN A 73 9.23 -9.86 4.55
N LYS A 74 8.79 -10.15 5.78
CA LYS A 74 9.22 -11.37 6.50
C LYS A 74 8.81 -12.64 5.75
N SER A 75 7.56 -12.71 5.28
CA SER A 75 7.09 -13.89 4.52
C SER A 75 7.82 -14.02 3.18
N TRP A 76 8.01 -12.91 2.46
CA TRP A 76 8.77 -12.89 1.21
C TRP A 76 10.22 -13.34 1.37
N VAL A 77 10.93 -12.86 2.42
CA VAL A 77 12.29 -13.30 2.71
C VAL A 77 12.33 -14.79 3.04
N LYS A 78 11.38 -15.28 3.84
CA LYS A 78 11.28 -16.71 4.19
C LYS A 78 11.05 -17.56 2.94
N GLU A 79 10.13 -17.15 2.08
CA GLU A 79 9.81 -17.84 0.83
C GLU A 79 11.01 -17.85 -0.12
N LYS A 80 11.69 -16.70 -0.28
CA LYS A 80 12.91 -16.61 -1.09
C LYS A 80 14.01 -17.55 -0.59
N ARG A 81 14.22 -17.64 0.74
CA ARG A 81 15.19 -18.58 1.33
C ARG A 81 14.82 -20.03 1.07
N LYS A 82 13.53 -20.39 1.17
CA LYS A 82 13.04 -21.74 0.87
C LYS A 82 13.30 -22.10 -0.59
N ARG A 83 13.01 -21.19 -1.54
CA ARG A 83 13.29 -21.41 -2.97
C ARG A 83 14.76 -21.68 -3.23
N VAL A 84 15.66 -20.83 -2.71
CA VAL A 84 17.12 -21.04 -2.82
C VAL A 84 17.57 -22.39 -2.22
N SER A 85 16.95 -22.82 -1.12
CA SER A 85 17.24 -24.12 -0.50
C SER A 85 16.67 -25.31 -1.27
N ALA A 86 15.58 -25.13 -2.02
CA ALA A 86 14.88 -26.19 -2.75
C ALA A 86 15.40 -26.35 -4.19
N GLU A 87 15.78 -25.25 -4.85
CA GLU A 87 16.41 -25.23 -6.19
C GLU A 87 17.92 -25.53 -6.14
N GLY A 88 18.46 -25.88 -4.97
CA GLY A 88 19.72 -26.58 -4.88
C GLY A 88 20.98 -25.72 -4.96
N SER A 89 21.03 -24.54 -4.33
CA SER A 89 22.27 -23.76 -4.37
C SER A 89 22.71 -23.13 -3.04
N PHE A 90 22.69 -23.93 -1.97
CA PHE A 90 23.44 -23.60 -0.75
C PHE A 90 24.91 -23.28 -1.07
N ILE A 91 25.53 -24.05 -1.99
CA ILE A 91 26.92 -23.87 -2.41
C ILE A 91 27.10 -22.56 -3.19
N GLU A 92 26.26 -22.27 -4.19
CA GLU A 92 26.37 -21.01 -4.95
C GLU A 92 26.04 -19.79 -4.09
N ALA A 93 25.07 -19.88 -3.19
CA ALA A 93 24.81 -18.80 -2.22
C ALA A 93 26.01 -18.56 -1.28
N ALA A 94 26.73 -19.62 -0.88
CA ALA A 94 27.94 -19.49 -0.07
C ALA A 94 29.12 -18.93 -0.89
N LEU A 95 29.28 -19.37 -2.15
CA LEU A 95 30.28 -18.84 -3.08
C LEU A 95 30.03 -17.35 -3.36
N LEU A 96 28.78 -16.95 -3.64
CA LEU A 96 28.41 -15.56 -3.89
C LEU A 96 28.73 -14.65 -2.68
N LYS A 97 28.49 -15.14 -1.46
CA LYS A 97 28.88 -14.43 -0.23
C LYS A 97 30.39 -14.30 -0.08
N LYS A 98 31.15 -15.37 -0.35
CA LYS A 98 32.62 -15.33 -0.32
C LYS A 98 33.16 -14.33 -1.33
N GLN A 99 32.64 -14.37 -2.55
CA GLN A 99 33.04 -13.45 -3.62
C GLN A 99 32.76 -12.00 -3.22
N HIS A 100 31.56 -11.72 -2.69
CA HIS A 100 31.23 -10.38 -2.21
C HIS A 100 32.22 -9.84 -1.16
N ILE A 101 32.65 -10.68 -0.21
CA ILE A 101 33.64 -10.29 0.80
C ILE A 101 34.98 -9.94 0.13
N ILE A 102 35.43 -10.79 -0.79
CA ILE A 102 36.68 -10.55 -1.55
C ILE A 102 36.58 -9.23 -2.32
N ASP A 103 35.49 -9.00 -3.06
CA ASP A 103 35.30 -7.79 -3.86
C ASP A 103 35.31 -6.53 -2.99
N VAL A 104 34.65 -6.56 -1.82
CA VAL A 104 34.67 -5.43 -0.88
C VAL A 104 36.08 -5.17 -0.36
N MET A 105 36.85 -6.21 -0.07
CA MET A 105 38.24 -6.06 0.38
C MET A 105 39.13 -5.47 -0.71
N VAL A 106 39.02 -5.94 -1.95
CA VAL A 106 39.75 -5.41 -3.10
C VAL A 106 39.39 -3.95 -3.35
N LEU A 107 38.09 -3.62 -3.44
CA LEU A 107 37.63 -2.24 -3.63
C LEU A 107 38.03 -1.29 -2.50
N SER A 108 38.17 -1.80 -1.27
CA SER A 108 38.63 -0.99 -0.13
C SER A 108 40.14 -0.76 -0.18
N ALA A 109 40.91 -1.75 -0.66
CA ALA A 109 42.35 -1.63 -0.85
C ALA A 109 42.69 -0.68 -2.02
N ASP A 110 41.96 -0.77 -3.13
CA ASP A 110 42.16 0.07 -4.32
C ASP A 110 41.72 1.54 -4.12
N ARG A 111 41.04 1.87 -3.02
CA ARG A 111 40.59 3.23 -2.69
C ARG A 111 41.69 4.08 -2.04
N HIS A 112 42.83 3.49 -1.67
CA HIS A 112 43.99 4.14 -1.06
C HIS A 112 45.19 4.12 -2.00
#